data_AF-A0AAD7CPB4-F1
#
_entry.id   AF-A0AAD7CPB4-F1
#
_cell.length_a   1.000
_cell.length_b   1.000
_cell.length_c   1.000
_cell.angle_alpha   90.00
_cell.angle_beta   90.00
_cell.angle_gamma   90.00
#
_symmetry.space_group_name_H-M   'P 1'
#
loop_
_entity.id
_entity.type
_entity.pdbx_description
1 polymer ?
#
loop_
_entity_poly.entity_id
_entity_poly.type
_entity_poly.pdbx_seq_one_letter_code
_entity_poly.pdbx_strand_id
1 'polypeptide(L)'
;MSQLTAHHSLPNELLFKILAHVLAHSVHAVIVSSEDFEWHLRVHHTLSAVCFSFREIMKGISSKAFQFPEDEGLAQHVHRQLTSLRALGGAIRAPATPESFSIEDLDASAPQLVQGYSLYIATVYLRTQAVRSTPEIYRSTSATMVGAVLAFSKALFGRIVPREAAALLRAATEDEAVLAHIGVRVVKHCVRLDALLADEEADEEAEPAQTEQASDAEPARTKAQTVTEQAIAAIAAADVQFRALWDTAPLPCCPSTWLARLPDVYATLARVEKAPALLSEDARVCLRELVERWAPSEESGTSAGVDAQSLAAG
;
A
#
# COMPACT_ATOMS: atom_id res chain seq x y z
N MET A 1 -45.75 -36.13 18.31
CA MET A 1 -45.75 -36.11 16.83
C MET A 1 -44.84 -34.97 16.41
N SER A 2 -43.57 -35.31 16.12
CA SER A 2 -42.52 -34.36 15.74
C SER A 2 -42.26 -34.49 14.24
N GLN A 3 -42.84 -33.59 13.45
CA GLN A 3 -42.55 -33.48 12.02
C GLN A 3 -42.61 -32.00 11.65
N LEU A 4 -41.51 -31.28 11.88
CA LEU A 4 -41.24 -29.97 11.28
C LEU A 4 -39.82 -29.51 11.63
N THR A 5 -38.81 -30.19 11.09
CA THR A 5 -37.51 -29.53 10.80
C THR A 5 -36.95 -30.18 9.55
N ALA A 6 -37.48 -29.80 8.39
CA ALA A 6 -36.70 -29.91 7.16
C ALA A 6 -35.44 -29.06 7.40
N HIS A 7 -34.34 -29.70 7.79
CA HIS A 7 -33.06 -29.04 7.97
C HIS A 7 -32.69 -28.45 6.60
N HIS A 8 -32.88 -27.14 6.46
CA HIS A 8 -32.33 -26.40 5.34
C HIS A 8 -30.80 -26.39 5.49
N SER A 9 -30.17 -27.51 5.12
CA SER A 9 -28.72 -27.60 5.04
C SER A 9 -28.27 -26.79 3.84
N LEU A 10 -27.32 -25.88 4.07
CA LEU A 10 -26.68 -25.15 3.00
C LEU A 10 -25.99 -26.14 2.04
N PRO A 11 -26.13 -26.00 0.71
CA PRO A 11 -25.36 -26.78 -0.25
C PRO A 11 -23.85 -26.72 0.03
N ASN A 12 -23.15 -27.84 -0.13
CA ASN A 12 -21.72 -27.95 0.18
C ASN A 12 -20.87 -26.96 -0.62
N GLU A 13 -21.29 -26.60 -1.83
CA GLU A 13 -20.62 -25.63 -2.69
C GLU A 13 -20.68 -24.22 -2.12
N LEU A 14 -21.82 -23.84 -1.54
CA LEU A 14 -21.96 -22.54 -0.86
C LEU A 14 -21.15 -22.53 0.43
N LEU A 15 -21.18 -23.64 1.18
CA LEU A 15 -20.42 -23.75 2.41
C LEU A 15 -18.90 -23.69 2.14
N PHE A 16 -18.45 -24.35 1.09
CA PHE A 16 -17.08 -24.26 0.58
C PHE A 16 -16.67 -22.82 0.30
N LYS A 17 -17.49 -22.06 -0.44
CA LYS A 17 -17.19 -20.66 -0.77
C LYS A 17 -17.10 -19.79 0.48
N ILE A 18 -18.02 -19.94 1.43
CA ILE A 18 -18.01 -19.21 2.70
C ILE A 18 -16.72 -19.50 3.46
N LEU A 19 -16.38 -20.79 3.64
CA LEU A 19 -15.20 -21.20 4.39
C LEU A 19 -13.89 -20.74 3.74
N ALA A 20 -13.80 -20.84 2.40
CA ALA A 20 -12.64 -20.37 1.66
C ALA A 20 -12.47 -18.84 1.79
N HIS A 21 -13.57 -18.10 1.78
CA HIS A 21 -13.57 -16.66 1.96
C HIS A 21 -13.17 -16.25 3.38
N VAL A 22 -13.70 -16.91 4.41
CA VAL A 22 -13.32 -16.68 5.82
C VAL A 22 -11.83 -16.96 6.05
N LEU A 23 -11.31 -18.04 5.45
CA LEU A 23 -9.89 -18.35 5.49
C LEU A 23 -9.06 -17.26 4.78
N ALA A 24 -9.46 -16.84 3.57
CA ALA A 24 -8.77 -15.78 2.83
C ALA A 24 -8.71 -14.48 3.64
N HIS A 25 -9.83 -14.07 4.23
CA HIS A 25 -9.92 -12.91 5.12
C HIS A 25 -8.98 -13.05 6.32
N SER A 26 -8.91 -14.22 6.93
CA SER A 26 -8.02 -14.44 8.08
C SER A 26 -6.54 -14.41 7.71
N VAL A 27 -6.17 -15.00 6.56
CA VAL A 27 -4.80 -14.90 6.03
C VAL A 27 -4.44 -13.44 5.75
N HIS A 28 -5.34 -12.68 5.13
CA HIS A 28 -5.11 -11.27 4.86
C HIS A 28 -4.97 -10.46 6.15
N ALA A 29 -5.90 -10.66 7.09
CA ALA A 29 -5.94 -9.95 8.36
C ALA A 29 -4.69 -10.15 9.22
N VAL A 30 -4.12 -11.36 9.29
CA VAL A 30 -2.86 -11.57 10.04
C VAL A 30 -1.70 -10.74 9.47
N ILE A 31 -1.74 -10.39 8.19
CA ILE A 31 -0.72 -9.59 7.53
C ILE A 31 -0.98 -8.09 7.67
N VAL A 32 -2.22 -7.64 7.46
CA VAL A 32 -2.50 -6.20 7.38
C VAL A 32 -3.02 -5.58 8.69
N SER A 33 -3.72 -6.34 9.53
CA SER A 33 -4.36 -5.80 10.73
C SER A 33 -3.37 -5.58 11.88
N SER A 34 -3.52 -4.48 12.60
CA SER A 34 -2.84 -4.21 13.87
C SER A 34 -3.62 -4.72 15.09
N GLU A 35 -4.86 -5.14 14.92
CA GLU A 35 -5.77 -5.56 16.00
C GLU A 35 -5.53 -7.02 16.44
N ASP A 36 -6.37 -7.49 17.38
CA ASP A 36 -6.38 -8.88 17.87
C ASP A 36 -6.45 -9.87 16.71
N PHE A 37 -5.39 -10.66 16.58
CA PHE A 37 -5.18 -11.62 15.51
C PHE A 37 -5.25 -13.08 16.00
N GLU A 38 -5.52 -13.31 17.30
CA GLU A 38 -5.51 -14.66 17.88
C GLU A 38 -6.55 -15.56 17.21
N TRP A 39 -7.74 -15.03 16.94
CA TRP A 39 -8.78 -15.75 16.22
C TRP A 39 -8.33 -16.12 14.80
N HIS A 40 -7.73 -15.18 14.07
CA HIS A 40 -7.27 -15.40 12.71
C HIS A 40 -6.17 -16.47 12.63
N LEU A 41 -5.26 -16.53 13.60
CA LEU A 41 -4.24 -17.58 13.69
C LEU A 41 -4.83 -18.98 13.97
N ARG A 42 -6.00 -19.04 14.60
CA ARG A 42 -6.69 -20.29 14.95
C ARG A 42 -7.84 -20.62 14.00
N VAL A 43 -8.06 -19.84 12.95
CA VAL A 43 -9.24 -19.94 12.06
C VAL A 43 -9.48 -21.38 11.57
N HIS A 44 -8.44 -22.09 11.13
CA HIS A 44 -8.58 -23.45 10.62
C HIS A 44 -9.07 -24.42 11.71
N HIS A 45 -8.50 -24.33 12.91
CA HIS A 45 -8.88 -25.18 14.04
C HIS A 45 -10.32 -24.91 14.47
N THR A 46 -10.66 -23.63 14.62
CA THR A 46 -12.00 -23.18 15.02
C THR A 46 -13.07 -23.66 14.03
N LEU A 47 -12.86 -23.44 12.72
CA LEU A 47 -13.81 -23.87 11.70
C LEU A 47 -13.94 -25.40 11.63
N SER A 48 -12.82 -26.13 11.76
CA SER A 48 -12.81 -27.60 11.75
C SER A 48 -13.46 -28.25 12.97
N ALA A 49 -13.64 -27.50 14.05
CA ALA A 49 -14.28 -27.97 15.29
C ALA A 49 -15.81 -27.87 15.28
N VAL A 50 -16.41 -27.13 14.33
CA VAL A 50 -17.86 -26.87 14.28
C VAL A 50 -18.67 -28.15 14.06
N CYS A 51 -18.39 -28.87 12.97
CA CYS A 51 -19.04 -30.14 12.64
C CYS A 51 -18.22 -30.94 11.62
N PHE A 52 -18.64 -32.18 11.33
CA PHE A 52 -17.96 -33.06 10.38
C PHE A 52 -17.82 -32.44 8.98
N SER A 53 -18.89 -31.88 8.42
CA SER A 53 -18.86 -31.29 7.07
C SER A 53 -17.90 -30.10 6.98
N PHE A 54 -17.86 -29.23 8.01
CA PHE A 54 -16.92 -28.12 8.06
C PHE A 54 -15.48 -28.63 8.08
N ARG A 55 -15.19 -29.66 8.88
CA ARG A 55 -13.87 -30.27 8.99
C ARG A 55 -13.37 -30.82 7.65
N GLU A 56 -14.20 -31.59 6.95
CA GLU A 56 -13.82 -32.19 5.66
C GLU A 56 -13.62 -31.13 4.58
N ILE A 57 -14.50 -30.12 4.54
CA ILE A 57 -14.38 -29.02 3.58
C ILE A 57 -13.14 -28.17 3.89
N MET A 58 -12.91 -27.81 5.15
CA MET A 58 -11.73 -27.04 5.56
C MET A 58 -10.44 -27.80 5.27
N LYS A 59 -10.41 -29.11 5.53
CA LYS A 59 -9.28 -29.97 5.16
C LYS A 59 -8.99 -29.86 3.66
N GLY A 60 -10.01 -30.01 2.82
CA GLY A 60 -9.87 -29.89 1.36
C GLY A 60 -9.41 -28.51 0.88
N ILE A 61 -9.89 -27.43 1.51
CA ILE A 61 -9.48 -26.05 1.20
C ILE A 61 -8.02 -25.84 1.61
N SER A 62 -7.69 -26.12 2.87
CA SER A 62 -6.38 -25.82 3.44
C SER A 62 -5.27 -26.70 2.88
N SER A 63 -5.53 -27.98 2.60
CA SER A 63 -4.53 -28.84 1.95
C SER A 63 -4.12 -28.30 0.57
N LYS A 64 -5.06 -27.72 -0.19
CA LYS A 64 -4.78 -27.12 -1.50
C LYS A 64 -4.10 -25.75 -1.36
N ALA A 65 -4.63 -24.88 -0.50
CA ALA A 65 -4.15 -23.52 -0.34
C ALA A 65 -2.72 -23.46 0.23
N PHE A 66 -2.42 -24.36 1.18
CA PHE A 66 -1.15 -24.44 1.89
C PHE A 66 -0.27 -25.62 1.43
N GLN A 67 -0.61 -26.29 0.33
CA GLN A 67 0.20 -27.37 -0.27
C GLN A 67 0.71 -28.38 0.78
N PHE A 68 -0.24 -28.86 1.58
CA PHE A 68 0.08 -29.61 2.79
C PHE A 68 0.76 -30.97 2.49
N PRO A 69 1.91 -31.26 3.10
CA PRO A 69 2.53 -32.58 3.03
C PRO A 69 1.78 -33.57 3.95
N GLU A 70 1.52 -34.79 3.47
CA GLU A 70 0.69 -35.78 4.17
C GLU A 70 1.24 -36.22 5.53
N ASP A 71 2.53 -35.98 5.80
CA ASP A 71 3.25 -36.44 7.00
C ASP A 71 3.10 -35.56 8.25
N GLU A 72 2.46 -34.39 8.14
CA GLU A 72 2.32 -33.43 9.25
C GLU A 72 0.90 -33.41 9.84
N GLY A 73 0.65 -32.59 10.87
CA GLY A 73 -0.71 -32.25 11.27
C GLY A 73 -1.19 -31.03 10.50
N LEU A 74 -2.22 -31.15 9.64
CA LEU A 74 -2.70 -30.03 8.78
C LEU A 74 -2.96 -28.74 9.55
N ALA A 75 -3.63 -28.83 10.70
CA ALA A 75 -3.91 -27.65 11.51
C ALA A 75 -2.62 -26.98 12.02
N GLN A 76 -1.62 -27.76 12.41
CA GLN A 76 -0.33 -27.23 12.88
C GLN A 76 0.49 -26.65 11.71
N HIS A 77 0.44 -27.28 10.54
CA HIS A 77 1.05 -26.74 9.32
C HIS A 77 0.46 -25.38 8.96
N VAL A 78 -0.86 -25.28 8.83
CA VAL A 78 -1.55 -24.02 8.53
C VAL A 78 -1.23 -22.95 9.59
N HIS A 79 -1.27 -23.32 10.87
CA HIS A 79 -0.95 -22.39 11.95
C HIS A 79 0.49 -21.85 11.83
N ARG A 80 1.48 -22.70 11.55
CA ARG A 80 2.86 -22.26 11.31
C ARG A 80 2.95 -21.27 10.14
N GLN A 81 2.31 -21.58 9.01
CA GLN A 81 2.31 -20.67 7.85
C GLN A 81 1.68 -19.32 8.18
N LEU A 82 0.56 -19.30 8.91
CA LEU A 82 -0.09 -18.05 9.34
C LEU A 82 0.79 -17.26 10.32
N THR A 83 1.48 -17.93 11.24
CA THR A 83 2.42 -17.29 12.18
C THR A 83 3.63 -16.69 11.44
N SER A 84 4.17 -17.39 10.44
CA SER A 84 5.23 -16.85 9.59
C SER A 84 4.77 -15.61 8.83
N LEU A 85 3.59 -15.66 8.20
CA LEU A 85 2.99 -14.50 7.53
C LEU A 85 2.73 -13.34 8.50
N ARG A 86 2.33 -13.62 9.74
CA ARG A 86 2.15 -12.59 10.78
C ARG A 86 3.46 -11.91 11.13
N ALA A 87 4.54 -12.67 11.28
CA ALA A 87 5.87 -12.13 11.56
C ALA A 87 6.32 -11.18 10.43
N LEU A 88 6.15 -11.60 9.17
CA LEU A 88 6.42 -10.77 7.99
C LEU A 88 5.57 -9.50 7.96
N GLY A 89 4.26 -9.61 8.22
CA GLY A 89 3.38 -8.43 8.32
C GLY A 89 3.78 -7.50 9.46
N GLY A 90 4.27 -8.04 10.58
CA GLY A 90 4.79 -7.27 11.71
C GLY A 90 5.98 -6.39 11.35
N ALA A 91 6.95 -6.95 10.63
CA ALA A 91 8.13 -6.22 10.17
C ALA A 91 7.77 -5.00 9.31
N ILE A 92 6.74 -5.11 8.47
CA ILE A 92 6.28 -3.98 7.64
C ILE A 92 5.60 -2.90 8.47
N ARG A 93 4.75 -3.28 9.42
CA ARG A 93 3.99 -2.34 10.26
C ARG A 93 4.90 -1.56 11.21
N ALA A 94 6.05 -2.11 11.58
CA ALA A 94 7.05 -1.47 12.44
C ALA A 94 8.40 -1.27 11.70
N PRO A 95 8.47 -0.38 10.69
CA PRO A 95 9.65 -0.21 9.84
C PRO A 95 10.83 0.50 10.54
N ALA A 96 10.81 0.59 11.88
CA ALA A 96 11.88 1.19 12.69
C ALA A 96 13.13 0.29 12.76
N THR A 97 13.02 -1.00 12.42
CA THR A 97 14.13 -1.96 12.38
C THR A 97 14.47 -2.31 10.92
N PRO A 98 15.44 -1.61 10.29
CA PRO A 98 15.81 -1.82 8.89
C PRO A 98 16.39 -3.21 8.59
N GLU A 99 16.72 -4.02 9.59
CA GLU A 99 17.40 -5.31 9.45
C GLU A 99 16.45 -6.53 9.37
N SER A 100 15.12 -6.35 9.45
CA SER A 100 14.21 -7.46 9.77
C SER A 100 13.54 -8.19 8.60
N PHE A 101 13.73 -7.74 7.35
CA PHE A 101 13.10 -8.38 6.18
C PHE A 101 14.14 -8.75 5.13
N SER A 102 14.52 -10.03 5.07
CA SER A 102 15.26 -10.57 3.93
C SER A 102 14.30 -11.25 2.95
N ILE A 103 14.43 -10.90 1.67
CA ILE A 103 13.75 -11.62 0.58
C ILE A 103 14.27 -13.06 0.49
N GLU A 104 15.47 -13.34 0.99
CA GLU A 104 16.05 -14.69 1.05
C GLU A 104 15.33 -15.58 2.07
N ASP A 105 14.62 -14.99 3.04
CA ASP A 105 13.76 -15.74 3.98
C ASP A 105 12.49 -16.27 3.29
N LEU A 106 12.26 -15.90 2.03
CA LEU A 106 11.18 -16.44 1.22
C LEU A 106 11.57 -17.82 0.70
N ASP A 107 11.34 -18.82 1.54
CA ASP A 107 11.55 -20.22 1.20
C ASP A 107 10.82 -20.57 -0.11
N ALA A 108 11.58 -20.98 -1.13
CA ALA A 108 11.04 -21.41 -2.42
C ALA A 108 10.14 -22.66 -2.30
N SER A 109 10.25 -23.40 -1.19
CA SER A 109 9.39 -24.53 -0.85
C SER A 109 8.08 -24.10 -0.18
N ALA A 110 7.93 -22.82 0.19
CA ALA A 110 6.70 -22.32 0.80
C ALA A 110 5.49 -22.46 -0.14
N PRO A 111 4.27 -22.62 0.40
CA PRO A 111 3.07 -22.71 -0.43
C PRO A 111 2.88 -21.47 -1.31
N GLN A 112 2.35 -21.64 -2.51
CA GLN A 112 2.13 -20.53 -3.46
C GLN A 112 1.33 -19.36 -2.88
N LEU A 113 0.35 -19.63 -1.99
CA LEU A 113 -0.39 -18.59 -1.30
C LEU A 113 0.53 -17.75 -0.41
N VAL A 114 1.42 -18.40 0.33
CA VAL A 114 2.41 -17.76 1.20
C VAL A 114 3.39 -16.95 0.37
N GLN A 115 3.95 -17.53 -0.70
CA GLN A 115 4.81 -16.81 -1.65
C GLN A 115 4.14 -15.56 -2.22
N GLY A 116 2.85 -15.65 -2.55
CA GLY A 116 2.09 -14.51 -3.07
C GLY A 116 1.97 -13.38 -2.04
N TYR A 117 1.66 -13.72 -0.80
CA TYR A 117 1.63 -12.73 0.28
C TYR A 117 3.00 -12.16 0.59
N SER A 118 4.05 -12.96 0.51
CA SER A 118 5.43 -12.51 0.67
C SER A 118 5.86 -11.49 -0.38
N LEU A 119 5.46 -11.68 -1.65
CA LEU A 119 5.71 -10.69 -2.71
C LEU A 119 4.91 -9.40 -2.49
N TYR A 120 3.65 -9.53 -2.06
CA TYR A 120 2.84 -8.37 -1.68
C TYR A 120 3.52 -7.59 -0.55
N ILE A 121 3.99 -8.28 0.49
CA ILE A 121 4.74 -7.71 1.60
C ILE A 121 6.02 -7.01 1.12
N ALA A 122 6.81 -7.66 0.26
CA ALA A 122 7.99 -7.05 -0.34
C ALA A 122 7.65 -5.78 -1.14
N THR A 123 6.51 -5.75 -1.83
CA THR A 123 6.01 -4.58 -2.57
C THR A 123 5.73 -3.41 -1.61
N VAL A 124 4.98 -3.66 -0.54
CA VAL A 124 4.68 -2.66 0.50
C VAL A 124 5.98 -2.14 1.15
N TYR A 125 6.92 -3.04 1.43
CA TYR A 125 8.22 -2.67 1.99
C TYR A 125 9.03 -1.77 1.04
N LEU A 126 9.16 -2.17 -0.23
CA LEU A 126 9.85 -1.39 -1.25
C LEU A 126 9.23 0.01 -1.42
N ARG A 127 7.89 0.11 -1.44
CA ARG A 127 7.20 1.39 -1.45
C ARG A 127 7.60 2.24 -0.24
N THR A 128 7.56 1.65 0.94
CA THR A 128 7.86 2.36 2.20
C THR A 128 9.29 2.89 2.21
N GLN A 129 10.25 2.13 1.70
CA GLN A 129 11.64 2.59 1.56
C GLN A 129 11.79 3.66 0.46
N ALA A 130 11.14 3.47 -0.69
CA ALA A 130 11.18 4.42 -1.80
C ALA A 130 10.66 5.81 -1.40
N VAL A 131 9.65 5.88 -0.53
CA VAL A 131 9.12 7.16 0.00
C VAL A 131 10.21 8.00 0.70
N ARG A 132 11.24 7.35 1.28
CA ARG A 132 12.36 8.00 1.97
C ARG A 132 13.57 8.26 1.06
N SER A 133 13.43 8.02 -0.24
CA SER A 133 14.52 8.12 -1.22
C SER A 133 14.38 9.40 -2.07
N THR A 134 15.15 9.50 -3.16
CA THR A 134 15.04 10.61 -4.12
C THR A 134 13.87 10.41 -5.10
N PRO A 135 13.37 11.47 -5.76
CA PRO A 135 12.34 11.36 -6.79
C PRO A 135 12.66 10.38 -7.93
N GLU A 136 13.94 10.23 -8.29
CA GLU A 136 14.41 9.30 -9.32
C GLU A 136 14.35 7.85 -8.86
N ILE A 137 14.86 7.57 -7.67
CA ILE A 137 14.83 6.23 -7.06
C ILE A 137 13.38 5.80 -6.83
N TYR A 138 12.52 6.71 -6.37
CA TYR A 138 11.10 6.46 -6.19
C TYR A 138 10.41 6.05 -7.50
N ARG A 139 10.64 6.79 -8.59
CA ARG A 139 10.08 6.49 -9.91
C ARG A 139 10.56 5.15 -10.45
N SER A 140 11.86 4.87 -10.34
CA SER A 140 12.46 3.60 -10.80
C SER A 140 11.92 2.40 -10.01
N THR A 141 11.86 2.52 -8.68
CA THR A 141 11.31 1.48 -7.80
C THR A 141 9.83 1.23 -8.08
N SER A 142 9.03 2.29 -8.22
CA SER A 142 7.60 2.19 -8.52
C SER A 142 7.34 1.56 -9.90
N ALA A 143 8.14 1.90 -10.90
CA ALA A 143 8.07 1.26 -12.23
C ALA A 143 8.39 -0.24 -12.16
N THR A 144 9.39 -0.63 -11.36
CA THR A 144 9.75 -2.03 -11.13
C THR A 144 8.63 -2.79 -10.43
N MET A 145 8.02 -2.20 -9.39
CA MET A 145 6.87 -2.78 -8.69
C MET A 145 5.68 -3.00 -9.64
N VAL A 146 5.29 -1.96 -10.38
CA VAL A 146 4.15 -2.02 -11.31
C VAL A 146 4.41 -2.96 -12.49
N GLY A 147 5.62 -2.94 -13.05
CA GLY A 147 5.95 -3.71 -14.25
C GLY A 147 6.24 -5.18 -13.95
N ALA A 148 7.23 -5.45 -13.11
CA ALA A 148 7.74 -6.80 -12.88
C ALA A 148 6.93 -7.54 -11.81
N VAL A 149 6.71 -6.90 -10.66
CA VAL A 149 6.09 -7.58 -9.51
C VAL A 149 4.62 -7.88 -9.78
N LEU A 150 3.86 -6.94 -10.34
CA LEU A 150 2.46 -7.18 -10.69
C LEU A 150 2.30 -8.30 -11.73
N ALA A 151 3.18 -8.36 -12.74
CA ALA A 151 3.14 -9.40 -13.76
C ALA A 151 3.40 -10.79 -13.15
N PHE A 152 4.41 -10.89 -12.28
CA PHE A 152 4.73 -12.14 -11.57
C PHE A 152 3.59 -12.55 -10.63
N SER A 153 3.07 -11.61 -9.84
CA SER A 153 1.93 -11.81 -8.94
C SER A 153 0.69 -12.31 -9.68
N LYS A 154 0.34 -11.74 -10.84
CA LYS A 154 -0.78 -12.22 -11.65
C LYS A 154 -0.61 -13.68 -12.10
N ALA A 155 0.58 -14.05 -12.54
CA ALA A 155 0.89 -15.43 -12.92
C ALA A 155 0.76 -16.39 -11.73
N LEU A 156 1.22 -15.97 -10.55
CA LEU A 156 1.14 -16.74 -9.32
C LEU A 156 -0.31 -16.91 -8.85
N PHE A 157 -1.12 -15.86 -8.87
CA PHE A 157 -2.53 -15.90 -8.45
C PHE A 157 -3.38 -16.83 -9.30
N GLY A 158 -3.00 -17.06 -10.57
CA GLY A 158 -3.66 -18.03 -11.44
C GLY A 158 -3.44 -19.49 -11.02
N ARG A 159 -2.43 -19.76 -10.19
CA ARG A 159 -2.03 -21.10 -9.74
C ARG A 159 -2.54 -21.45 -8.34
N ILE A 160 -2.90 -20.45 -7.53
CA ILE A 160 -3.42 -20.66 -6.17
C ILE A 160 -4.82 -21.28 -6.23
N VAL A 161 -4.99 -22.38 -5.48
CA VAL A 161 -6.26 -23.10 -5.36
C VAL A 161 -6.64 -23.23 -3.88
N PRO A 162 -7.89 -22.94 -3.49
CA PRO A 162 -8.97 -22.41 -4.33
C PRO A 162 -8.77 -20.93 -4.71
N ARG A 163 -9.43 -20.50 -5.79
CA ARG A 163 -9.29 -19.12 -6.32
C ARG A 163 -9.71 -18.07 -5.29
N GLU A 164 -10.68 -18.41 -4.46
CA GLU A 164 -11.19 -17.60 -3.35
C GLU A 164 -10.09 -17.28 -2.34
N ALA A 165 -9.12 -18.18 -2.12
CA ALA A 165 -8.00 -17.96 -1.20
C ALA A 165 -7.06 -16.82 -1.65
N ALA A 166 -6.96 -16.59 -2.97
CA ALA A 166 -6.13 -15.53 -3.55
C ALA A 166 -6.91 -14.24 -3.87
N ALA A 167 -8.23 -14.21 -3.67
CA ALA A 167 -9.06 -13.09 -4.11
C ALA A 167 -8.66 -11.76 -3.45
N LEU A 168 -8.50 -11.75 -2.12
CA LEU A 168 -8.09 -10.56 -1.38
C LEU A 168 -6.65 -10.15 -1.66
N LEU A 169 -5.75 -11.13 -1.79
CA LEU A 169 -4.36 -10.87 -2.16
C LEU A 169 -4.26 -10.19 -3.53
N ARG A 170 -5.07 -10.64 -4.50
CA ARG A 170 -5.15 -10.01 -5.83
C ARG A 170 -5.62 -8.56 -5.73
N ALA A 171 -6.74 -8.32 -5.04
CA ALA A 171 -7.27 -6.97 -4.87
C ALA A 171 -6.24 -6.05 -4.20
N ALA A 172 -5.64 -6.48 -3.09
CA ALA A 172 -4.63 -5.70 -2.39
C ALA A 172 -3.39 -5.41 -3.24
N THR A 173 -2.97 -6.35 -4.09
CA THR A 173 -1.84 -6.14 -5.02
C THR A 173 -2.20 -5.16 -6.14
N GLU A 174 -3.45 -5.17 -6.60
CA GLU A 174 -3.96 -4.20 -7.57
C GLU A 174 -4.05 -2.80 -6.95
N ASP A 175 -4.52 -2.70 -5.70
CA ASP A 175 -4.57 -1.45 -4.94
C ASP A 175 -3.17 -0.85 -4.75
N GLU A 176 -2.16 -1.66 -4.40
CA GLU A 176 -0.77 -1.22 -4.32
C GLU A 176 -0.22 -0.75 -5.68
N ALA A 177 -0.64 -1.39 -6.77
CA ALA A 177 -0.27 -0.92 -8.11
C ALA A 177 -0.91 0.45 -8.42
N VAL A 178 -2.19 0.65 -8.10
CA VAL A 178 -2.86 1.95 -8.24
C VAL A 178 -2.15 3.02 -7.41
N LEU A 179 -1.83 2.70 -6.15
CA LEU A 179 -1.12 3.60 -5.24
C LEU A 179 0.26 4.01 -5.80
N ALA A 180 1.02 3.06 -6.36
CA ALA A 180 2.30 3.35 -7.02
C ALA A 180 2.13 4.30 -8.22
N HIS A 181 1.10 4.13 -9.05
CA HIS A 181 0.83 5.04 -10.17
C HIS A 181 0.47 6.45 -9.71
N ILE A 182 -0.34 6.57 -8.67
CA ILE A 182 -0.70 7.86 -8.06
C ILE A 182 0.57 8.56 -7.60
N GLY A 183 1.41 7.88 -6.82
CA GLY A 183 2.64 8.47 -6.31
C GLY A 183 3.62 8.89 -7.41
N VAL A 184 3.81 8.05 -8.44
CA VAL A 184 4.65 8.41 -9.60
C VAL A 184 4.12 9.65 -10.31
N ARG A 185 2.80 9.77 -10.47
CA ARG A 185 2.18 10.96 -11.07
C ARG A 185 2.48 12.21 -10.25
N VAL A 186 2.26 12.16 -8.94
CA VAL A 186 2.52 13.31 -8.05
C VAL A 186 4.00 13.70 -8.09
N VAL A 187 4.91 12.76 -7.87
CA VAL A 187 6.37 13.03 -7.91
C VAL A 187 6.80 13.62 -9.26
N LYS A 188 6.29 13.09 -10.37
CA LYS A 188 6.58 13.63 -11.71
C LYS A 188 6.17 15.10 -11.85
N HIS A 189 4.99 15.47 -11.34
CA HIS A 189 4.50 16.84 -11.43
C HIS A 189 5.24 17.77 -10.48
N CYS A 190 5.63 17.32 -9.28
CA CYS A 190 6.47 18.08 -8.37
C CYS A 190 7.86 18.34 -8.96
N VAL A 191 8.53 17.34 -9.55
CA VAL A 191 9.83 17.56 -10.23
C VAL A 191 9.71 18.59 -11.34
N ARG A 192 8.59 18.60 -12.07
CA ARG A 192 8.32 19.61 -13.12
C ARG A 192 8.12 21.00 -12.53
N LEU A 193 7.42 21.12 -11.41
CA LEU A 193 7.22 22.39 -10.70
C LEU A 193 8.53 22.95 -10.17
N ASP A 194 9.37 22.09 -9.58
CA ASP A 194 10.67 22.49 -9.03
C ASP A 194 11.61 23.03 -10.11
N ALA A 195 11.62 22.42 -11.30
CA ALA A 195 12.37 22.91 -12.44
C ALA A 195 11.90 24.32 -12.90
N LEU A 196 10.59 24.57 -12.91
CA LEU A 196 10.06 25.89 -13.29
C LEU A 196 10.41 26.98 -12.27
N LEU A 197 10.40 26.63 -10.98
CA LEU A 197 10.84 27.55 -9.93
C LEU A 197 12.33 27.87 -10.06
N ALA A 198 13.16 26.88 -10.36
CA ALA A 198 14.59 27.09 -10.56
C ALA A 198 14.89 27.98 -11.79
N ASP A 199 14.11 27.83 -12.87
CA ASP A 199 14.23 28.69 -14.06
C ASP A 199 13.86 30.15 -13.72
N GLU A 200 12.78 30.38 -12.95
CA GLU A 200 12.40 31.74 -12.51
C GLU A 200 13.42 32.36 -11.54
N GLU A 201 13.91 31.61 -10.56
CA GLU A 201 14.93 32.09 -9.61
C GLU A 201 16.23 32.48 -10.34
N ALA A 202 16.62 31.74 -11.39
CA ALA A 202 17.79 32.07 -12.21
C ALA A 202 17.58 33.34 -13.05
N ASP A 203 16.37 33.57 -13.58
CA ASP A 203 16.02 34.78 -14.31
C ASP A 203 16.02 36.02 -13.39
N GLU A 204 15.57 35.90 -12.14
CA GLU A 204 15.62 36.97 -11.14
C GLU A 204 17.07 37.34 -10.73
N GLU A 205 17.98 36.37 -10.62
CA GLU A 205 19.39 36.62 -10.29
C GLU A 205 20.20 37.24 -11.45
N ALA A 206 19.78 37.02 -12.70
CA ALA A 206 20.47 37.50 -13.90
C ALA A 206 20.19 38.99 -14.23
N GLU A 207 19.19 39.63 -13.61
CA GLU A 207 18.87 41.05 -13.83
C GLU A 207 19.69 41.99 -12.92
N PRO A 208 20.86 42.47 -13.39
CA PRO A 208 21.10 43.91 -13.25
C PRO A 208 21.61 44.62 -14.52
N ALA A 209 21.60 44.03 -15.73
CA ALA A 209 22.39 44.59 -16.84
C ALA A 209 21.71 44.95 -18.19
N GLN A 210 20.51 44.48 -18.58
CA GLN A 210 20.00 44.78 -19.94
C GLN A 210 18.47 44.96 -20.02
N THR A 211 18.03 46.20 -20.24
CA THR A 211 16.64 46.68 -20.15
C THR A 211 15.92 46.81 -21.51
N GLU A 212 16.18 45.98 -22.53
CA GLU A 212 15.58 46.19 -23.87
C GLU A 212 14.86 45.00 -24.53
N GLN A 213 14.62 43.88 -23.84
CA GLN A 213 13.85 42.74 -24.40
C GLN A 213 12.56 42.42 -23.64
N ALA A 214 11.65 43.41 -23.54
CA ALA A 214 10.34 43.23 -22.91
C ALA A 214 9.30 42.46 -23.76
N SER A 215 9.52 42.32 -25.08
CA SER A 215 8.52 41.76 -26.01
C SER A 215 8.40 40.22 -25.97
N ASP A 216 9.45 39.50 -25.56
CA ASP A 216 9.48 38.02 -25.58
C ASP A 216 9.20 37.39 -24.20
N ALA A 217 9.21 38.19 -23.13
CA ALA A 217 9.03 37.73 -21.75
C ALA A 217 7.57 37.38 -21.39
N GLU A 218 6.60 38.11 -21.96
CA GLU A 218 5.16 37.92 -21.69
C GLU A 218 4.61 36.55 -22.16
N PRO A 219 4.91 36.05 -23.38
CA PRO A 219 4.46 34.73 -23.81
C PRO A 219 5.16 33.59 -23.05
N ALA A 220 6.41 33.77 -22.65
CA ALA A 220 7.15 32.77 -21.85
C ALA A 220 6.53 32.61 -20.46
N ARG A 221 6.21 33.73 -19.79
CA ARG A 221 5.54 33.74 -18.48
C ARG A 221 4.15 33.11 -18.53
N THR A 222 3.36 33.42 -19.57
CA THR A 222 2.03 32.82 -19.77
C THR A 222 2.10 31.30 -19.93
N LYS A 223 3.13 30.80 -20.63
CA LYS A 223 3.39 29.37 -20.79
C LYS A 223 3.81 28.71 -19.47
N ALA A 224 4.71 29.33 -18.71
CA ALA A 224 5.13 28.84 -17.40
C ALA A 224 3.94 28.71 -16.44
N GLN A 225 3.12 29.77 -16.35
CA GLN A 225 1.88 29.76 -15.57
C GLN A 225 0.95 28.62 -15.99
N THR A 226 0.65 28.47 -17.28
CA THR A 226 -0.22 27.40 -17.79
C THR A 226 0.29 26.01 -17.40
N VAL A 227 1.62 25.82 -17.48
CA VAL A 227 2.25 24.55 -17.11
C VAL A 227 2.14 24.29 -15.61
N THR A 228 2.39 25.30 -14.78
CA THR A 228 2.28 25.23 -13.32
C THR A 228 0.85 24.85 -12.92
N GLU A 229 -0.15 25.51 -13.50
CA GLU A 229 -1.56 25.24 -13.24
C GLU A 229 -1.96 23.82 -13.63
N GLN A 230 -1.52 23.34 -14.80
CA GLN A 230 -1.75 21.96 -15.22
C GLN A 230 -1.11 20.94 -14.27
N ALA A 231 0.07 21.24 -13.74
CA ALA A 231 0.73 20.36 -12.78
C ALA A 231 -0.03 20.32 -11.44
N ILE A 232 -0.48 21.47 -10.93
CA ILE A 232 -1.29 21.55 -9.70
C ILE A 232 -2.61 20.80 -9.88
N ALA A 233 -3.32 21.01 -10.99
CA ALA A 233 -4.57 20.31 -11.28
C ALA A 233 -4.38 18.77 -11.35
N ALA A 234 -3.26 18.31 -11.94
CA ALA A 234 -2.93 16.89 -11.99
C ALA A 234 -2.61 16.30 -10.62
N ILE A 235 -1.95 17.06 -9.74
CA ILE A 235 -1.68 16.67 -8.35
C ILE A 235 -3.00 16.61 -7.56
N ALA A 236 -3.89 17.60 -7.70
CA ALA A 236 -5.20 17.59 -7.06
C ALA A 236 -6.05 16.40 -7.51
N ALA A 237 -6.06 16.07 -8.81
CA ALA A 237 -6.75 14.89 -9.31
C ALA A 237 -6.18 13.58 -8.75
N ALA A 238 -4.85 13.50 -8.56
CA ALA A 238 -4.20 12.36 -7.93
C ALA A 238 -4.56 12.23 -6.44
N ASP A 239 -4.68 13.36 -5.72
CA ASP A 239 -5.15 13.39 -4.32
C ASP A 239 -6.59 12.87 -4.17
N VAL A 240 -7.49 13.24 -5.09
CA VAL A 240 -8.86 12.70 -5.12
C VAL A 240 -8.86 11.19 -5.35
N GLN A 241 -8.05 10.69 -6.29
CA GLN A 241 -7.92 9.25 -6.56
C GLN A 241 -7.35 8.51 -5.34
N PHE A 242 -6.36 9.09 -4.68
CA PHE A 242 -5.78 8.54 -3.47
C PHE A 242 -6.81 8.42 -2.35
N ARG A 243 -7.60 9.46 -2.11
CA ARG A 243 -8.64 9.43 -1.07
C ARG A 243 -9.73 8.41 -1.37
N ALA A 244 -10.17 8.31 -2.61
CA ALA A 244 -11.14 7.28 -3.00
C ALA A 244 -10.60 5.85 -2.76
N LEU A 245 -9.31 5.61 -3.03
CA LEU A 245 -8.66 4.33 -2.74
C LEU A 245 -8.53 4.11 -1.22
N TRP A 246 -8.10 5.13 -0.49
CA TRP A 246 -7.93 5.11 0.96
C TRP A 246 -9.23 4.77 1.71
N ASP A 247 -10.36 5.29 1.24
CA ASP A 247 -11.67 5.06 1.86
C ASP A 247 -12.20 3.64 1.60
N THR A 248 -11.69 2.94 0.60
CA THR A 248 -12.21 1.65 0.13
C THR A 248 -11.30 0.46 0.39
N ALA A 249 -10.00 0.70 0.61
CA ALA A 249 -9.00 -0.35 0.77
C ALA A 249 -8.15 -0.18 2.04
N PRO A 250 -7.89 -1.28 2.79
CA PRO A 250 -6.92 -1.25 3.89
C PRO A 250 -5.50 -1.20 3.32
N LEU A 251 -4.93 0.00 3.17
CA LEU A 251 -3.57 0.21 2.65
C LEU A 251 -2.54 0.17 3.80
N PRO A 252 -1.78 -0.92 3.98
CA PRO A 252 -0.81 -1.00 5.06
C PRO A 252 0.31 0.04 4.90
N CYS A 253 0.73 0.68 6.00
CA CYS A 253 1.86 1.61 6.01
C CYS A 253 1.75 2.79 5.02
N CYS A 254 0.53 3.11 4.64
CA CYS A 254 0.16 4.32 3.95
C CYS A 254 -0.66 5.09 4.97
N PRO A 255 -0.30 6.30 5.42
CA PRO A 255 -1.23 7.14 6.18
C PRO A 255 -2.08 8.00 5.22
N SER A 256 -3.14 8.64 5.72
CA SER A 256 -3.92 9.63 4.94
C SER A 256 -3.07 10.80 4.41
N THR A 257 -1.91 11.05 5.03
CA THR A 257 -0.90 12.05 4.60
C THR A 257 0.21 11.44 3.74
N TRP A 258 0.06 10.22 3.21
CA TRP A 258 1.13 9.53 2.48
C TRP A 258 1.67 10.33 1.29
N LEU A 259 0.81 11.00 0.53
CA LEU A 259 1.22 11.84 -0.60
C LEU A 259 2.17 12.97 -0.20
N ALA A 260 1.96 13.57 0.98
CA ALA A 260 2.82 14.62 1.53
C ALA A 260 4.23 14.11 1.85
N ARG A 261 4.35 12.81 2.17
CA ARG A 261 5.61 12.18 2.56
C ARG A 261 6.44 11.71 1.36
N LEU A 262 5.89 11.78 0.16
CA LEU A 262 6.62 11.45 -1.06
C LEU A 262 7.83 12.37 -1.25
N PRO A 263 8.89 11.90 -1.93
CA PRO A 263 10.13 12.67 -2.09
C PRO A 263 9.87 14.06 -2.65
N ASP A 264 10.31 15.07 -1.90
CA ASP A 264 10.26 16.50 -2.22
C ASP A 264 8.87 17.11 -2.44
N VAL A 265 7.78 16.31 -2.37
CA VAL A 265 6.43 16.76 -2.75
C VAL A 265 5.96 17.93 -1.90
N TYR A 266 5.94 17.79 -0.57
CA TYR A 266 5.47 18.87 0.31
C TYR A 266 6.35 20.12 0.23
N ALA A 267 7.68 19.93 0.18
CA ALA A 267 8.63 21.03 0.08
C ALA A 267 8.46 21.83 -1.22
N THR A 268 8.33 21.15 -2.36
CA THR A 268 8.07 21.81 -3.65
C THR A 268 6.74 22.56 -3.64
N LEU A 269 5.65 21.97 -3.14
CA LEU A 269 4.35 22.65 -3.11
C LEU A 269 4.37 23.90 -2.22
N ALA A 270 5.05 23.83 -1.07
CA ALA A 270 5.23 24.99 -0.18
C ALA A 270 6.10 26.09 -0.81
N ARG A 271 7.06 25.75 -1.69
CA ARG A 271 7.81 26.75 -2.49
C ARG A 271 6.93 27.40 -3.54
N VAL A 272 6.16 26.60 -4.31
CA VAL A 272 5.24 27.11 -5.34
C VAL A 272 4.20 28.05 -4.72
N GLU A 273 3.69 27.74 -3.53
CA GLU A 273 2.73 28.60 -2.84
C GLU A 273 3.30 30.00 -2.52
N LYS A 274 4.61 30.09 -2.27
CA LYS A 274 5.32 31.35 -2.01
C LYS A 274 5.70 32.12 -3.28
N ALA A 275 5.49 31.55 -4.46
CA ALA A 275 5.75 32.16 -5.76
C ALA A 275 4.43 32.59 -6.45
N PRO A 276 3.75 33.65 -5.97
CA PRO A 276 2.42 34.03 -6.46
C PRO A 276 2.43 34.43 -7.95
N ALA A 277 3.57 34.81 -8.50
CA ALA A 277 3.71 35.24 -9.89
C ALA A 277 3.34 34.17 -10.93
N LEU A 278 3.41 32.89 -10.54
CA LEU A 278 3.15 31.73 -11.39
C LEU A 278 1.72 31.19 -11.33
N LEU A 279 0.87 31.77 -10.50
CA LEU A 279 -0.41 31.16 -10.14
C LEU A 279 -1.57 32.12 -10.39
N SER A 280 -2.58 31.65 -11.13
CA SER A 280 -3.93 32.22 -11.04
C SER A 280 -4.52 32.05 -9.66
N GLU A 281 -5.55 32.84 -9.35
CA GLU A 281 -6.22 32.77 -8.04
C GLU A 281 -6.83 31.39 -7.77
N ASP A 282 -7.45 30.76 -8.77
CA ASP A 282 -8.01 29.41 -8.64
C ASP A 282 -6.93 28.37 -8.32
N ALA A 283 -5.77 28.47 -8.98
CA ALA A 283 -4.64 27.58 -8.72
C ALA A 283 -4.04 27.80 -7.34
N ARG A 284 -4.00 29.04 -6.84
CA ARG A 284 -3.57 29.34 -5.46
C ARG A 284 -4.51 28.74 -4.43
N VAL A 285 -5.82 28.87 -4.61
CA VAL A 285 -6.82 28.27 -3.71
C VAL A 285 -6.65 26.75 -3.69
N CYS A 286 -6.56 26.12 -4.86
CA CYS A 286 -6.36 24.67 -4.97
C CYS A 286 -5.05 24.21 -4.30
N LEU A 287 -3.95 24.94 -4.52
CA LEU A 287 -2.65 24.64 -3.91
C LEU A 287 -2.69 24.78 -2.39
N ARG A 288 -3.29 25.86 -1.87
CA ARG A 288 -3.43 26.08 -0.43
C ARG A 288 -4.22 24.96 0.23
N GLU A 289 -5.34 24.54 -0.36
CA GLU A 289 -6.12 23.41 0.14
C GLU A 289 -5.33 22.09 0.18
N LEU A 290 -4.45 21.87 -0.82
CA LEU A 290 -3.56 20.72 -0.83
C LEU A 290 -2.52 20.81 0.29
N VAL A 291 -1.84 21.95 0.43
CA VAL A 291 -0.81 22.18 1.45
C VAL A 291 -1.39 22.07 2.85
N GLU A 292 -2.53 22.71 3.13
CA GLU A 292 -3.22 22.63 4.43
C GLU A 292 -3.60 21.20 4.79
N ARG A 293 -4.12 20.43 3.83
CA ARG A 293 -4.51 19.03 4.04
C ARG A 293 -3.30 18.12 4.27
N TRP A 294 -2.19 18.42 3.63
CA TRP A 294 -0.97 17.62 3.67
C TRP A 294 0.01 18.08 4.75
N ALA A 295 -0.28 19.18 5.43
CA ALA A 295 0.51 19.68 6.52
C ALA A 295 0.64 18.60 7.61
N PRO A 296 1.85 18.35 8.13
CA PRO A 296 2.04 17.38 9.20
C PRO A 296 1.23 17.82 10.42
N SER A 297 0.27 17.00 10.84
CA SER A 297 -0.48 17.26 12.08
C SER A 297 0.48 17.19 13.27
N GLU A 298 0.63 18.30 14.00
CA GLU A 298 1.51 18.41 15.17
C GLU A 298 1.16 17.40 16.29
N GLU A 299 -0.02 16.78 16.22
CA GLU A 299 -0.55 15.85 17.23
C GLU A 299 0.15 14.48 17.30
N SER A 300 1.10 14.17 16.41
CA SER A 300 1.81 12.88 16.40
C SER A 300 3.12 12.85 17.22
N GLY A 301 3.43 13.94 17.93
CA GLY A 301 4.69 14.10 18.69
C GLY A 301 4.79 13.44 20.07
N THR A 302 3.73 12.81 20.61
CA THR A 302 3.71 12.38 22.04
C THR A 302 3.64 10.87 22.32
N SER A 303 3.70 9.98 21.31
CA SER A 303 3.52 8.53 21.55
C SER A 303 4.76 7.64 21.31
N ALA A 304 5.91 8.17 20.92
CA ALA A 304 7.13 7.37 20.69
C ALA A 304 8.08 7.32 21.92
N GLY A 305 7.51 7.24 23.13
CA GLY A 305 8.29 7.32 24.37
C GLY A 305 7.71 6.50 25.52
N VAL A 306 7.31 5.25 25.28
CA VAL A 306 7.00 4.29 26.36
C VAL A 306 7.45 2.89 25.94
N ASP A 307 8.23 2.26 26.83
CA ASP A 307 8.63 0.83 26.89
C ASP A 307 9.82 0.34 26.05
N ALA A 308 11.02 0.82 26.40
CA ALA A 308 12.28 0.10 26.20
C ALA A 308 12.93 -0.37 27.54
N GLN A 309 12.16 -0.48 28.62
CA GLN A 309 12.66 -0.98 29.92
C GLN A 309 11.68 -1.95 30.57
N SER A 310 11.58 -3.16 30.04
CA SER A 310 11.24 -4.35 30.83
C SER A 310 11.36 -5.58 29.94
N LEU A 311 12.52 -6.24 29.99
CA LEU A 311 12.71 -7.67 29.75
C LEU A 311 14.22 -7.98 29.90
N ALA A 312 14.70 -7.79 31.12
CA ALA A 312 15.95 -8.36 31.62
C ALA A 312 15.71 -8.80 33.08
N ALA A 313 14.79 -9.74 33.27
CA ALA A 313 14.66 -10.58 34.46
C ALA A 313 13.57 -11.64 34.20
N GLY A 314 13.98 -12.90 34.06
CA GLY A 314 13.10 -14.05 33.83
C GLY A 314 13.81 -15.15 33.08
#